data_AF-A0A924F006-F1
#
_entry.id   AF-A0A924F006-F1
#
_cell.length_a   1.000
_cell.length_b   1.000
_cell.length_c   1.000
_cell.angle_alpha   90.00
_cell.angle_beta   90.00
_cell.angle_gamma   90.00
#
_symmetry.space_group_name_H-M   'P 1'
#
loop_
_entity.id
_entity.type
_entity.pdbx_description
1 polymer ?
#
loop_
_entity_poly.entity_id
_entity_poly.type
_entity_poly.pdbx_seq_one_letter_code
_entity_poly.pdbx_strand_id
1 'polypeptide(L)'
;MIRRSFLAVGAVLLAACANDDTSGPDLRSVRVRFVHAIADTGALDVRINGVLSVPLTAVPYGTATDYQIVTGGSLAKFTQPSPSTNAALPRAIAGLTGVSLANGASATVVGVGEARDTTSGRSAGLTIFLDDVTAPLAGQARLRVINASPDLAAVDVHAMPTGPSSFALTVGGVAYRSSLSGTLPAGSYTLYVTPPSTPNVVLATSSAVLGIGSVQTIVVRGYAGTLPAGLSNARRVSATVMVNRVP
;
A
#
# COMPACT_ATOMS: atom_id res chain seq x y z
N MET A 1 -78.71 52.00 10.72
CA MET A 1 -77.92 52.10 11.97
C MET A 1 -76.46 51.84 11.63
N ILE A 2 -75.60 52.78 11.97
CA ILE A 2 -74.15 52.78 11.72
C ILE A 2 -73.47 51.76 12.66
N ARG A 3 -72.55 50.94 12.14
CA ARG A 3 -71.39 50.49 12.94
C ARG A 3 -70.17 50.15 12.09
N ARG A 4 -69.05 50.64 12.61
CA ARG A 4 -67.71 50.82 12.05
C ARG A 4 -66.89 49.51 12.01
N SER A 5 -66.03 49.45 10.97
CA SER A 5 -64.62 49.03 10.97
C SER A 5 -64.22 47.65 11.52
N PHE A 6 -63.43 46.89 10.75
CA PHE A 6 -62.04 46.56 11.11
C PHE A 6 -61.26 46.05 9.88
N LEU A 7 -60.05 46.60 9.74
CA LEU A 7 -59.04 46.30 8.73
C LEU A 7 -58.21 45.08 9.21
N ALA A 8 -57.96 44.09 8.36
CA ALA A 8 -56.95 43.07 8.60
C ALA A 8 -56.15 42.85 7.30
N VAL A 9 -54.97 43.46 7.24
CA VAL A 9 -53.95 43.21 6.20
C VAL A 9 -53.17 41.98 6.64
N GLY A 10 -53.42 40.84 5.99
CA GLY A 10 -52.66 39.61 6.18
C GLY A 10 -51.39 39.64 5.32
N ALA A 11 -50.22 39.75 5.95
CA ALA A 11 -48.94 39.59 5.29
C ALA A 11 -48.72 38.11 4.92
N VAL A 12 -48.68 37.80 3.63
CA VAL A 12 -48.31 36.48 3.12
C VAL A 12 -46.78 36.37 3.15
N LEU A 13 -46.26 35.54 4.05
CA LEU A 13 -44.85 35.13 4.07
C LEU A 13 -44.64 34.11 2.95
N LEU A 14 -43.95 34.52 1.87
CA LEU A 14 -43.43 33.61 0.86
C LEU A 14 -42.23 32.85 1.47
N ALA A 15 -42.46 31.60 1.86
CA ALA A 15 -41.42 30.66 2.22
C ALA A 15 -40.56 30.36 0.98
N ALA A 16 -39.30 30.80 1.01
CA ALA A 16 -38.30 30.45 0.02
C ALA A 16 -37.99 28.95 0.14
N CYS A 17 -38.46 28.17 -0.83
CA CYS A 17 -38.02 26.79 -1.02
C CYS A 17 -36.61 26.83 -1.62
N ALA A 18 -35.60 26.78 -0.75
CA ALA A 18 -34.24 26.44 -1.15
C ALA A 18 -34.18 24.91 -1.34
N ASN A 19 -34.45 24.45 -2.56
CA ASN A 19 -34.02 23.13 -2.99
C ASN A 19 -32.56 23.24 -3.44
N ASP A 20 -31.63 22.81 -2.58
CA ASP A 20 -30.34 22.30 -3.04
C ASP A 20 -29.99 21.09 -2.15
N ASP A 21 -30.57 19.96 -2.55
CA ASP A 21 -30.20 18.64 -2.08
C ASP A 21 -28.82 18.27 -2.64
N THR A 22 -27.75 18.50 -1.88
CA THR A 22 -26.58 17.61 -1.89
C THR A 22 -25.96 17.50 -0.49
N SER A 23 -26.69 16.90 0.44
CA SER A 23 -26.11 16.31 1.66
C SER A 23 -26.32 14.80 1.66
N GLY A 24 -25.90 14.15 0.56
CA GLY A 24 -25.47 12.75 0.66
C GLY A 24 -24.20 12.68 1.52
N PRO A 25 -23.92 11.56 2.21
CA PRO A 25 -22.66 11.43 2.93
C PRO A 25 -21.51 11.66 1.94
N ASP A 26 -20.53 12.50 2.32
CA ASP A 26 -19.25 12.62 1.63
C ASP A 26 -18.56 11.24 1.72
N LEU A 27 -18.92 10.33 0.82
CA LEU A 27 -18.30 9.03 0.68
C LEU A 27 -16.95 9.25 0.02
N ARG A 28 -15.99 9.74 0.81
CA ARG A 28 -14.59 9.94 0.39
C ARG A 28 -14.09 8.62 -0.15
N SER A 29 -14.12 8.45 -1.46
CA SER A 29 -13.80 7.20 -2.11
C SER A 29 -12.31 7.22 -2.39
N VAL A 30 -11.62 6.21 -1.90
CA VAL A 30 -10.16 6.12 -2.01
C VAL A 30 -9.80 4.79 -2.67
N ARG A 31 -8.66 4.79 -3.35
CA ARG A 31 -8.18 3.63 -4.10
C ARG A 31 -7.09 2.96 -3.31
N VAL A 32 -7.32 1.75 -2.84
CA VAL A 32 -6.34 0.99 -2.06
C VAL A 32 -6.00 -0.31 -2.76
N ARG A 33 -4.72 -0.60 -2.92
CA ARG A 33 -4.26 -1.94 -3.29
C ARG A 33 -3.51 -2.56 -2.12
N PHE A 34 -3.54 -3.88 -2.04
CA PHE A 34 -2.92 -4.62 -0.94
C PHE A 34 -1.72 -5.41 -1.43
N VAL A 35 -0.67 -5.45 -0.63
CA VAL A 35 0.54 -6.25 -0.90
C VAL A 35 0.78 -7.17 0.29
N HIS A 36 0.90 -8.47 0.03
CA HIS A 36 1.24 -9.42 1.08
C HIS A 36 2.76 -9.61 1.18
N ALA A 37 3.40 -9.04 2.20
CA ALA A 37 4.84 -9.17 2.45
C ALA A 37 5.22 -9.88 3.78
N ILE A 38 4.23 -10.38 4.55
CA ILE A 38 4.43 -11.19 5.75
C ILE A 38 4.93 -12.60 5.36
N ALA A 39 6.22 -12.88 5.51
CA ALA A 39 6.83 -14.08 4.92
C ALA A 39 6.51 -15.39 5.65
N ASP A 40 6.07 -15.31 6.91
CA ASP A 40 5.87 -16.46 7.78
C ASP A 40 4.41 -16.95 7.82
N THR A 41 3.56 -16.49 6.89
CA THR A 41 2.19 -16.98 6.74
C THR A 41 1.99 -17.77 5.45
N GLY A 42 0.87 -18.48 5.37
CA GLY A 42 0.33 -18.91 4.07
C GLY A 42 -0.34 -17.74 3.35
N ALA A 43 -1.16 -18.05 2.34
CA ALA A 43 -2.04 -17.06 1.73
C ALA A 43 -3.01 -16.46 2.77
N LEU A 44 -3.38 -15.19 2.60
CA LEU A 44 -4.21 -14.44 3.54
C LEU A 44 -5.44 -13.84 2.85
N ASP A 45 -6.56 -13.83 3.55
CA ASP A 45 -7.72 -13.03 3.18
C ASP A 45 -7.48 -11.57 3.59
N VAL A 46 -7.90 -10.62 2.76
CA VAL A 46 -7.99 -9.20 3.10
C VAL A 46 -9.45 -8.83 3.26
N ARG A 47 -9.80 -8.34 4.46
CA ARG A 47 -11.15 -7.91 4.81
C ARG A 47 -11.21 -6.41 4.96
N ILE A 48 -12.17 -5.78 4.31
CA ILE A 48 -12.41 -4.35 4.38
C ILE A 48 -13.75 -4.14 5.07
N ASN A 49 -13.75 -3.45 6.20
CA ASN A 49 -14.91 -3.33 7.11
C ASN A 49 -15.51 -4.70 7.48
N GLY A 50 -14.66 -5.73 7.62
CA GLY A 50 -15.06 -7.11 7.91
C GLY A 50 -15.54 -7.92 6.70
N VAL A 51 -15.83 -7.26 5.58
CA VAL A 51 -16.28 -7.89 4.34
C VAL A 51 -15.09 -8.47 3.57
N LEU A 52 -15.26 -9.69 3.09
CA LEU A 52 -14.31 -10.38 2.21
C LEU A 52 -14.94 -10.46 0.80
N SER A 53 -14.20 -10.03 -0.21
CA SER A 53 -14.62 -10.07 -1.61
C SER A 53 -13.48 -10.58 -2.49
N VAL A 54 -13.77 -11.19 -3.63
CA VAL A 54 -12.75 -11.50 -4.65
C VAL A 54 -12.27 -10.16 -5.26
N PRO A 55 -10.96 -9.94 -5.51
CA PRO A 55 -9.83 -10.89 -5.44
C PRO A 55 -9.08 -10.91 -4.09
N LEU A 56 -9.69 -10.42 -3.01
CA LEU A 56 -9.06 -10.33 -1.68
C LEU A 56 -9.10 -11.64 -0.88
N THR A 57 -9.47 -12.76 -1.50
CA THR A 57 -9.50 -14.09 -0.89
C THR A 57 -8.19 -14.82 -1.14
N ALA A 58 -7.60 -15.43 -0.10
CA ALA A 58 -6.39 -16.23 -0.20
C ALA A 58 -5.28 -15.58 -1.06
N VAL A 59 -5.03 -14.28 -0.84
CA VAL A 59 -3.97 -13.52 -1.50
C VAL A 59 -2.63 -14.20 -1.19
N PRO A 60 -1.89 -14.70 -2.19
CA PRO A 60 -0.61 -15.36 -1.95
C PRO A 60 0.47 -14.37 -1.50
N TYR A 61 1.46 -14.86 -0.74
CA TYR A 61 2.65 -14.09 -0.42
C TYR A 61 3.32 -13.50 -1.68
N GLY A 62 3.64 -12.22 -1.64
CA GLY A 62 4.26 -11.46 -2.73
C GLY A 62 3.30 -10.92 -3.77
N THR A 63 2.01 -11.21 -3.65
CA THR A 63 0.99 -10.68 -4.55
C THR A 63 0.69 -9.23 -4.19
N ALA A 64 0.59 -8.39 -5.21
CA ALA A 64 -0.08 -7.10 -5.15
C ALA A 64 -1.44 -7.24 -5.83
N THR A 65 -2.50 -6.82 -5.16
CA THR A 65 -3.84 -6.80 -5.75
C THR A 65 -3.97 -5.61 -6.71
N ASP A 66 -5.03 -5.63 -7.53
CA ASP A 66 -5.49 -4.40 -8.16
C ASP A 66 -6.05 -3.42 -7.11
N TYR A 67 -6.15 -2.15 -7.49
CA TYR A 67 -6.80 -1.13 -6.66
C TYR A 67 -8.28 -1.46 -6.46
N GLN A 68 -8.68 -1.42 -5.20
CA GLN A 68 -10.07 -1.51 -4.74
C GLN A 68 -10.53 -0.10 -4.38
N ILE A 69 -11.77 0.24 -4.76
CA ILE A 69 -12.40 1.48 -4.31
C ILE A 69 -13.05 1.20 -2.96
N VAL A 70 -12.70 1.99 -1.95
CA VAL A 70 -13.22 1.87 -0.58
C VAL A 70 -13.60 3.22 -0.03
N THR A 71 -14.50 3.25 0.94
CA THR A 71 -14.81 4.48 1.67
C THR A 71 -13.68 4.82 2.64
N GLY A 72 -13.30 6.10 2.73
CA GLY A 72 -12.36 6.61 3.72
C GLY A 72 -12.81 6.28 5.14
N GLY A 73 -11.85 6.10 6.04
CA GLY A 73 -12.09 5.63 7.41
C GLY A 73 -12.26 4.12 7.55
N SER A 74 -12.27 3.36 6.43
CA SER A 74 -12.43 1.90 6.46
C SER A 74 -11.34 1.20 7.27
N LEU A 75 -11.72 0.08 7.89
CA LEU A 75 -10.83 -0.87 8.56
C LEU A 75 -10.37 -1.94 7.58
N ALA A 76 -9.06 -2.15 7.46
CA ALA A 76 -8.49 -3.27 6.71
C ALA A 76 -7.89 -4.31 7.67
N LYS A 77 -8.13 -5.60 7.42
CA LYS A 77 -7.56 -6.71 8.20
C LYS A 77 -7.04 -7.80 7.29
N PHE A 78 -5.84 -8.31 7.57
CA PHE A 78 -5.33 -9.55 7.01
C PHE A 78 -5.67 -10.69 7.96
N THR A 79 -6.32 -11.73 7.44
CA THR A 79 -6.77 -12.89 8.23
C THR A 79 -6.40 -14.18 7.54
N GLN A 80 -6.26 -15.27 8.29
CA GLN A 80 -6.17 -16.59 7.68
C GLN A 80 -7.47 -16.92 6.90
N PRO A 81 -7.37 -17.56 5.72
CA PRO A 81 -8.53 -18.07 4.99
C PRO A 81 -9.37 -19.04 5.84
N SER A 82 -10.64 -19.21 5.46
CA SER A 82 -11.56 -20.15 6.11
C SER A 82 -11.80 -21.38 5.23
N PRO A 83 -11.68 -22.61 5.75
CA PRO A 83 -11.15 -22.96 7.07
C PRO A 83 -9.64 -22.66 7.17
N SER A 84 -9.16 -22.29 8.37
CA SER A 84 -7.71 -22.09 8.58
C SER A 84 -7.02 -23.44 8.74
N THR A 85 -5.83 -23.57 8.14
CA THR A 85 -5.05 -24.82 8.18
C THR A 85 -3.83 -24.74 9.08
N ASN A 86 -3.56 -23.58 9.69
CA ASN A 86 -2.40 -23.36 10.54
C ASN A 86 -2.82 -22.87 11.94
N ALA A 87 -2.97 -23.82 12.86
CA ALA A 87 -3.37 -23.55 14.25
C ALA A 87 -2.30 -22.84 15.09
N ALA A 88 -1.06 -22.75 14.61
CA ALA A 88 0.03 -22.07 15.31
C ALA A 88 0.04 -20.55 15.07
N LEU A 89 -0.84 -20.04 14.21
CA LEU A 89 -0.98 -18.61 13.94
C LEU A 89 -2.35 -18.09 14.43
N PRO A 90 -2.44 -16.83 14.86
CA PRO A 90 -3.72 -16.22 15.18
C PRO A 90 -4.60 -16.08 13.92
N ARG A 91 -5.93 -16.09 14.11
CA ARG A 91 -6.87 -15.92 12.99
C ARG A 91 -6.73 -14.56 12.30
N ALA A 92 -6.55 -13.50 13.10
CA ALA A 92 -6.22 -12.17 12.62
C ALA A 92 -4.70 -11.99 12.68
N ILE A 93 -4.10 -11.68 11.54
CA ILE A 93 -2.64 -11.56 11.38
C ILE A 93 -2.20 -10.12 11.52
N ALA A 94 -2.90 -9.19 10.87
CA ALA A 94 -2.60 -7.77 10.91
C ALA A 94 -3.88 -6.95 10.71
N GLY A 95 -3.89 -5.72 11.23
CA GLY A 95 -5.02 -4.81 11.08
C GLY A 95 -4.59 -3.35 11.00
N LEU A 96 -5.41 -2.55 10.32
CA LEU A 96 -5.29 -1.11 10.21
C LEU A 96 -6.68 -0.48 10.35
N THR A 97 -6.86 0.34 11.37
CA THR A 97 -8.07 1.14 11.60
C THR A 97 -7.85 2.59 11.20
N GLY A 98 -8.91 3.29 10.83
CA GLY A 98 -8.86 4.75 10.69
C GLY A 98 -8.05 5.22 9.50
N VAL A 99 -8.19 4.56 8.33
CA VAL A 99 -7.56 5.00 7.08
C VAL A 99 -8.13 6.35 6.66
N SER A 100 -7.54 7.44 7.16
CA SER A 100 -7.93 8.81 6.82
C SER A 100 -7.15 9.27 5.60
N LEU A 101 -7.74 9.06 4.44
CA LEU A 101 -7.20 9.47 3.16
C LEU A 101 -8.11 10.54 2.54
N ALA A 102 -7.51 11.51 1.84
CA ALA A 102 -8.27 12.49 1.08
C ALA A 102 -9.12 11.80 0.01
N ASN A 103 -10.28 12.38 -0.34
CA ASN A 103 -11.12 11.85 -1.40
C ASN A 103 -10.32 11.75 -2.71
N GLY A 104 -10.43 10.62 -3.41
CA GLY A 104 -9.64 10.34 -4.60
C GLY A 104 -8.16 10.01 -4.34
N ALA A 105 -7.69 9.90 -3.11
CA ALA A 105 -6.32 9.44 -2.87
C ALA A 105 -6.14 7.98 -3.31
N SER A 106 -4.94 7.65 -3.77
CA SER A 106 -4.51 6.29 -4.05
C SER A 106 -3.44 5.88 -3.03
N ALA A 107 -3.50 4.64 -2.54
CA ALA A 107 -2.54 4.12 -1.58
C ALA A 107 -2.25 2.63 -1.78
N THR A 108 -1.01 2.27 -1.45
CA THR A 108 -0.55 0.89 -1.32
C THR A 108 -0.54 0.51 0.15
N VAL A 109 -1.30 -0.51 0.54
CA VAL A 109 -1.32 -1.07 1.90
C VAL A 109 -0.50 -2.36 1.90
N VAL A 110 0.61 -2.39 2.64
CA VAL A 110 1.51 -3.54 2.67
C VAL A 110 1.39 -4.24 4.02
N GLY A 111 1.12 -5.55 3.99
CA GLY A 111 1.27 -6.40 5.16
C GLY A 111 2.74 -6.69 5.39
N VAL A 112 3.30 -6.16 6.47
CA VAL A 112 4.73 -6.18 6.81
C VAL A 112 4.95 -6.87 8.16
N GLY A 113 6.17 -7.36 8.40
CA GLY A 113 6.53 -8.00 9.67
C GLY A 113 6.29 -9.51 9.69
N GLU A 114 6.18 -10.02 10.92
CA GLU A 114 6.23 -11.44 11.25
C GLU A 114 4.99 -11.80 12.07
N ALA A 115 4.19 -12.74 11.59
CA ALA A 115 2.96 -13.16 12.26
C ALA A 115 3.22 -13.90 13.58
N ARG A 116 4.40 -14.50 13.76
CA ARG A 116 4.82 -15.17 14.99
C ARG A 116 5.59 -14.29 15.95
N ASP A 117 6.05 -13.10 15.55
CA ASP A 117 6.78 -12.23 16.48
C ASP A 117 5.83 -11.51 17.43
N THR A 118 6.09 -11.67 18.72
CA THR A 118 5.37 -11.00 19.81
C THR A 118 6.25 -10.09 20.64
N THR A 119 7.57 -10.04 20.39
CA THR A 119 8.53 -9.47 21.35
C THR A 119 9.69 -8.69 20.74
N SER A 120 10.05 -8.92 19.48
CA SER A 120 11.23 -8.31 18.84
C SER A 120 10.93 -7.01 18.07
N GLY A 121 9.69 -6.51 18.12
CA GLY A 121 9.27 -5.29 17.41
C GLY A 121 9.09 -5.49 15.90
N ARG A 122 9.09 -6.74 15.43
CA ARG A 122 8.86 -7.14 14.03
C ARG A 122 7.46 -7.68 13.80
N SER A 123 6.59 -7.67 14.81
CA SER A 123 5.21 -8.16 14.74
C SER A 123 4.45 -7.69 13.50
N ALA A 124 3.63 -8.59 12.95
CA ALA A 124 2.86 -8.34 11.75
C ALA A 124 1.96 -7.09 11.89
N GLY A 125 1.94 -6.26 10.85
CA GLY A 125 1.12 -5.07 10.78
C GLY A 125 0.81 -4.67 9.33
N LEU A 126 -0.12 -3.74 9.15
CA LEU A 126 -0.39 -3.13 7.87
C LEU A 126 0.18 -1.71 7.86
N THR A 127 1.00 -1.40 6.86
CA THR A 127 1.54 -0.05 6.65
C THR A 127 0.95 0.53 5.38
N ILE A 128 0.51 1.79 5.46
CA ILE A 128 -0.09 2.51 4.35
C ILE A 128 0.90 3.49 3.73
N PHE A 129 0.94 3.48 2.40
CA PHE A 129 1.84 4.28 1.60
C PHE A 129 1.03 5.04 0.55
N LEU A 130 0.94 6.36 0.66
CA LEU A 130 0.30 7.19 -0.37
C LEU A 130 1.02 7.01 -1.70
N ASP A 131 0.26 6.76 -2.76
CA ASP A 131 0.79 6.60 -4.11
C ASP A 131 0.80 7.95 -4.82
N ASP A 132 2.00 8.39 -5.18
CA ASP A 132 2.18 9.55 -6.05
C ASP A 132 2.34 9.05 -7.50
N VAL A 133 1.31 9.33 -8.31
CA VAL A 133 1.25 8.98 -9.74
C VAL A 133 1.47 10.17 -10.65
N THR A 134 2.03 11.27 -10.11
CA THR A 134 2.46 12.39 -10.93
C THR A 134 3.51 11.93 -11.93
N ALA A 135 3.34 12.35 -13.19
CA ALA A 135 4.28 12.01 -14.23
C ALA A 135 5.67 12.60 -13.90
N PRO A 136 6.75 11.82 -14.02
CA PRO A 136 8.11 12.36 -13.94
C PRO A 136 8.41 13.29 -15.13
N LEU A 137 9.53 14.00 -15.06
CA LEU A 137 10.00 14.85 -16.16
C LEU A 137 10.14 14.06 -17.47
N ALA A 138 10.06 14.76 -18.60
CA ALA A 138 10.17 14.16 -19.93
C ALA A 138 11.43 13.28 -20.05
N GLY A 139 11.26 12.06 -20.59
CA GLY A 139 12.33 11.08 -20.76
C GLY A 139 12.71 10.30 -19.49
N GLN A 140 12.13 10.63 -18.33
CA GLN A 140 12.40 9.92 -17.07
C GLN A 140 11.30 8.95 -16.68
N ALA A 141 11.64 8.08 -15.73
CA ALA A 141 10.76 7.24 -14.95
C ALA A 141 10.96 7.53 -13.46
N ARG A 142 9.98 7.17 -12.62
CA ARG A 142 10.10 7.21 -11.16
C ARG A 142 10.09 5.80 -10.60
N LEU A 143 11.09 5.50 -9.78
CA LEU A 143 11.18 4.27 -9.00
C LEU A 143 10.90 4.58 -7.54
N ARG A 144 9.80 4.03 -7.01
CA ARG A 144 9.49 3.98 -5.58
C ARG A 144 9.99 2.66 -5.01
N VAL A 145 10.64 2.71 -3.87
CA VAL A 145 11.10 1.55 -3.12
C VAL A 145 10.36 1.53 -1.79
N ILE A 146 9.77 0.39 -1.44
CA ILE A 146 9.19 0.11 -0.13
C ILE A 146 10.02 -1.01 0.49
N ASN A 147 10.54 -0.79 1.70
CA ASN A 147 11.25 -1.82 2.45
C ASN A 147 10.29 -2.53 3.42
N ALA A 148 9.92 -3.76 3.09
CA ALA A 148 9.10 -4.67 3.88
C ALA A 148 9.89 -5.88 4.43
N SER A 149 11.22 -5.87 4.32
CA SER A 149 12.11 -6.94 4.81
C SER A 149 12.37 -6.74 6.31
N PRO A 150 11.91 -7.65 7.19
CA PRO A 150 11.95 -7.43 8.65
C PRO A 150 13.36 -7.47 9.26
N ASP A 151 14.34 -8.01 8.54
CA ASP A 151 15.75 -8.14 8.95
C ASP A 151 16.69 -7.15 8.25
N LEU A 152 16.17 -6.31 7.33
CA LEU A 152 16.93 -5.22 6.72
C LEU A 152 16.47 -3.88 7.32
N ALA A 153 17.27 -3.33 8.23
CA ALA A 153 16.99 -2.06 8.88
C ALA A 153 16.78 -0.92 7.87
N ALA A 154 17.56 -0.92 6.80
CA ALA A 154 17.38 -0.06 5.63
C ALA A 154 17.93 -0.77 4.38
N VAL A 155 17.52 -0.30 3.20
CA VAL A 155 18.04 -0.78 1.92
C VAL A 155 18.42 0.37 0.99
N ASP A 156 19.49 0.14 0.24
CA ASP A 156 19.87 0.92 -0.94
C ASP A 156 19.47 0.14 -2.20
N VAL A 157 19.02 0.87 -3.21
CA VAL A 157 18.64 0.33 -4.51
C VAL A 157 19.46 0.99 -5.60
N HIS A 158 20.03 0.14 -6.45
CA HIS A 158 20.88 0.51 -7.56
C HIS A 158 20.25 -0.02 -8.84
N ALA A 159 19.74 0.88 -9.69
CA ALA A 159 19.22 0.55 -11.00
C ALA A 159 20.34 0.64 -12.03
N MET A 160 20.71 -0.49 -12.63
CA MET A 160 21.81 -0.54 -13.60
C MET A 160 21.38 -1.10 -14.94
N PRO A 161 21.66 -0.40 -16.06
CA PRO A 161 21.32 -0.90 -17.40
C PRO A 161 22.22 -2.05 -17.84
N THR A 162 23.43 -2.12 -17.30
CA THR A 162 24.41 -3.22 -17.47
C THR A 162 24.81 -3.76 -16.10
N GLY A 163 25.34 -4.99 -16.04
CA GLY A 163 25.82 -5.57 -14.77
C GLY A 163 26.84 -4.69 -14.02
N PRO A 164 27.05 -4.91 -12.71
CA PRO A 164 27.78 -3.98 -11.87
C PRO A 164 29.28 -4.01 -12.16
N SER A 165 29.82 -2.91 -12.67
CA SER A 165 31.23 -2.54 -12.48
C SER A 165 31.43 -1.69 -11.23
N SER A 166 30.39 -0.95 -10.83
CA SER A 166 30.28 -0.17 -9.59
C SER A 166 28.81 0.05 -9.24
N PHE A 167 28.50 0.27 -7.96
CA PHE A 167 27.13 0.53 -7.50
C PHE A 167 26.85 2.04 -7.46
N ALA A 168 26.12 2.54 -8.46
CA ALA A 168 25.55 3.89 -8.42
C ALA A 168 24.21 3.87 -7.66
N LEU A 169 24.05 4.75 -6.67
CA LEU A 169 22.84 4.81 -5.86
C LEU A 169 21.69 5.43 -6.64
N THR A 170 20.53 4.75 -6.67
CA THR A 170 19.29 5.27 -7.28
C THR A 170 18.32 5.74 -6.20
N VAL A 171 18.08 4.91 -5.18
CA VAL A 171 17.26 5.24 -4.01
C VAL A 171 17.98 4.69 -2.79
N GLY A 172 18.33 5.55 -1.83
CA GLY A 172 19.13 5.14 -0.67
C GLY A 172 18.40 5.26 0.66
N GLY A 173 18.84 4.46 1.63
CA GLY A 173 18.44 4.56 3.02
C GLY A 173 16.97 4.29 3.27
N VAL A 174 16.33 3.41 2.49
CA VAL A 174 14.90 3.11 2.66
C VAL A 174 14.71 2.26 3.91
N ALA A 175 14.41 2.93 5.02
CA ALA A 175 14.20 2.28 6.31
C ALA A 175 13.08 1.23 6.27
N TYR A 176 13.16 0.22 7.13
CA TYR A 176 12.11 -0.78 7.30
C TYR A 176 10.76 -0.11 7.59
N ARG A 177 9.70 -0.58 6.90
CA ARG A 177 8.34 -0.01 6.91
C ARG A 177 8.24 1.42 6.38
N SER A 178 9.22 1.85 5.60
CA SER A 178 9.23 3.15 4.93
C SER A 178 9.26 2.99 3.41
N SER A 179 9.05 4.11 2.72
CA SER A 179 9.20 4.20 1.28
C SER A 179 9.93 5.47 0.87
N LEU A 180 10.81 5.37 -0.11
CA LEU A 180 11.45 6.51 -0.76
C LEU A 180 11.36 6.35 -2.28
N SER A 181 11.51 7.45 -3.01
CA SER A 181 11.47 7.44 -4.48
C SER A 181 12.69 8.15 -5.06
N GLY A 182 13.10 7.72 -6.24
CA GLY A 182 14.10 8.38 -7.07
C GLY A 182 13.63 8.44 -8.52
N THR A 183 14.19 9.36 -9.29
CA THR A 183 13.96 9.45 -10.73
C THR A 183 15.23 9.07 -11.48
N LEU A 184 15.05 8.47 -12.65
CA LEU A 184 16.11 8.02 -13.53
C LEU A 184 15.62 8.05 -14.98
N PRO A 185 16.51 8.04 -15.98
CA PRO A 185 16.12 7.88 -17.37
C PRO A 185 15.22 6.65 -17.54
N ALA A 186 14.28 6.72 -18.47
CA ALA A 186 13.51 5.54 -18.86
C ALA A 186 14.45 4.50 -19.53
N GLY A 187 14.21 3.23 -19.26
CA GLY A 187 15.08 2.16 -19.76
C GLY A 187 14.80 0.81 -19.11
N SER A 188 15.63 -0.18 -19.47
CA SER A 188 15.64 -1.49 -18.83
C SER A 188 16.81 -1.57 -17.87
N TYR A 189 16.55 -2.02 -16.65
CA TYR A 189 17.53 -2.06 -15.57
C TYR A 189 17.50 -3.40 -14.86
N THR A 190 18.65 -3.86 -14.39
CA THR A 190 18.69 -4.76 -13.23
C THR A 190 18.68 -3.91 -11.97
N LEU A 191 17.70 -4.14 -11.11
CA LEU A 191 17.66 -3.54 -9.78
C LEU A 191 18.43 -4.44 -8.81
N TYR A 192 19.49 -3.90 -8.22
CA TYR A 192 20.24 -4.50 -7.13
C TYR A 192 19.83 -3.84 -5.81
N VAL A 193 19.64 -4.66 -4.78
CA VAL A 193 19.35 -4.20 -3.42
C VAL A 193 20.51 -4.61 -2.51
N THR A 194 20.96 -3.66 -1.70
CA THR A 194 22.06 -3.83 -0.75
C THR A 194 21.68 -3.20 0.61
N PRO A 195 22.29 -3.62 1.72
CA PRO A 195 22.31 -2.82 2.93
C PRO A 195 23.12 -1.53 2.69
N PRO A 196 22.74 -0.39 3.29
CA PRO A 196 23.43 0.88 3.07
C PRO A 196 24.92 0.79 3.33
N SER A 197 25.70 1.52 2.52
CA SER A 197 27.16 1.63 2.65
C SER A 197 27.92 0.30 2.51
N THR A 198 27.28 -0.78 2.04
CA THR A 198 27.94 -2.07 1.80
C THR A 198 27.67 -2.56 0.37
N PRO A 199 28.63 -3.22 -0.30
CA PRO A 199 28.41 -3.78 -1.64
C PRO A 199 27.72 -5.16 -1.60
N ASN A 200 27.21 -5.59 -0.45
CA ASN A 200 26.62 -6.92 -0.30
C ASN A 200 25.23 -6.96 -0.96
N VAL A 201 25.16 -7.53 -2.16
CA VAL A 201 23.90 -7.71 -2.89
C VAL A 201 23.07 -8.77 -2.18
N VAL A 202 21.94 -8.35 -1.62
CA VAL A 202 20.96 -9.26 -1.01
C VAL A 202 19.89 -9.68 -2.02
N LEU A 203 19.63 -8.86 -3.03
CA LEU A 203 18.67 -9.15 -4.10
C LEU A 203 19.15 -8.55 -5.43
N ALA A 204 19.04 -9.33 -6.51
CA ALA A 204 19.10 -8.86 -7.88
C ALA A 204 17.83 -9.30 -8.62
N THR A 205 17.18 -8.37 -9.31
CA THR A 205 16.04 -8.67 -10.19
C THR A 205 16.51 -9.23 -11.53
N SER A 206 15.65 -9.91 -12.28
CA SER A 206 16.01 -10.41 -13.63
C SER A 206 16.08 -9.30 -14.67
N SER A 207 15.09 -8.41 -14.67
CA SER A 207 15.04 -7.16 -15.43
C SER A 207 13.81 -6.36 -14.99
N ALA A 208 13.94 -5.05 -14.88
CA ALA A 208 12.87 -4.10 -14.61
C ALA A 208 12.82 -3.08 -15.74
N VAL A 209 11.70 -3.06 -16.47
CA VAL A 209 11.45 -2.07 -17.52
C VAL A 209 10.75 -0.86 -16.89
N LEU A 210 11.43 0.28 -16.93
CA LEU A 210 10.96 1.58 -16.47
C LEU A 210 10.65 2.45 -17.70
N GLY A 211 9.38 2.45 -18.12
CA GLY A 211 8.93 3.20 -19.28
C GLY A 211 8.95 4.71 -19.07
N ILE A 212 8.95 5.47 -20.17
CA ILE A 212 8.86 6.94 -20.15
C ILE A 212 7.58 7.34 -19.43
N GLY A 213 7.68 8.27 -18.47
CA GLY A 213 6.55 8.77 -17.70
C GLY A 213 6.01 7.77 -16.66
N SER A 214 6.62 6.59 -16.52
CA SER A 214 6.12 5.57 -15.60
C SER A 214 6.48 5.87 -14.15
N VAL A 215 5.58 5.50 -13.25
CA VAL A 215 5.87 5.38 -11.82
C VAL A 215 5.78 3.90 -11.48
N GLN A 216 6.88 3.31 -11.03
CA GLN A 216 6.95 1.90 -10.64
C GLN A 216 7.31 1.80 -9.16
N THR A 217 6.66 0.89 -8.45
CA THR A 217 6.99 0.56 -7.07
C THR A 217 7.64 -0.81 -7.00
N ILE A 218 8.70 -0.93 -6.22
CA ILE A 218 9.24 -2.22 -5.77
C ILE A 218 9.02 -2.37 -4.28
N VAL A 219 8.55 -3.54 -3.87
CA VAL A 219 8.44 -3.92 -2.46
C VAL A 219 9.47 -4.99 -2.17
N VAL A 220 10.53 -4.61 -1.44
CA VAL A 220 11.57 -5.53 -0.97
C VAL A 220 11.02 -6.27 0.24
N ARG A 221 10.93 -7.60 0.18
CA ARG A 221 10.28 -8.44 1.20
C ARG A 221 11.03 -9.75 1.41
N GLY A 222 10.75 -10.44 2.51
CA GLY A 222 11.43 -11.70 2.86
C GLY A 222 12.67 -11.44 3.70
N TYR A 223 13.49 -12.47 3.94
CA TYR A 223 14.68 -12.39 4.79
C TYR A 223 15.97 -12.37 3.96
N ALA A 224 16.84 -11.41 4.22
CA ALA A 224 18.19 -11.40 3.67
C ALA A 224 19.16 -12.31 4.45
N GLY A 225 18.93 -12.48 5.76
CA GLY A 225 19.76 -13.27 6.66
C GLY A 225 19.27 -14.71 6.87
N THR A 226 19.61 -15.25 8.05
CA THR A 226 19.16 -16.59 8.47
C THR A 226 17.65 -16.59 8.66
N LEU A 227 16.97 -17.56 8.04
CA LEU A 227 15.54 -17.75 8.20
C LEU A 227 15.23 -18.07 9.68
N PRO A 228 14.21 -17.44 10.29
CA PRO A 228 13.84 -17.76 11.66
C PRO A 228 13.49 -19.25 11.82
N ALA A 229 13.96 -19.85 12.91
CA ALA A 229 13.72 -21.26 13.20
C ALA A 229 12.21 -21.56 13.31
N GLY A 230 11.78 -22.73 12.82
CA GLY A 230 10.37 -23.14 12.85
C GLY A 230 9.49 -22.52 11.75
N LEU A 231 10.08 -21.73 10.83
CA LEU A 231 9.36 -21.20 9.68
C LEU A 231 9.59 -22.07 8.43
N SER A 232 8.75 -23.09 8.24
CA SER A 232 8.78 -23.91 7.01
C SER A 232 8.51 -23.13 5.71
N ASN A 233 8.01 -21.89 5.84
CA ASN A 233 7.65 -21.01 4.72
C ASN A 233 8.46 -19.70 4.69
N ALA A 234 9.49 -19.52 5.52
CA ALA A 234 10.29 -18.30 5.47
C ALA A 234 10.98 -18.19 4.10
N ARG A 235 10.78 -17.06 3.43
CA ARG A 235 11.27 -16.83 2.07
C ARG A 235 12.47 -15.91 2.10
N ARG A 236 13.48 -16.26 1.29
CA ARG A 236 14.60 -15.37 1.01
C ARG A 236 14.10 -14.05 0.44
N VAL A 237 14.90 -13.00 0.62
CA VAL A 237 14.58 -11.67 0.13
C VAL A 237 14.26 -11.71 -1.37
N SER A 238 13.18 -11.05 -1.75
CA SER A 238 12.67 -10.95 -3.12
C SER A 238 11.92 -9.63 -3.30
N ALA A 239 11.63 -9.26 -4.54
CA ALA A 239 10.89 -8.04 -4.86
C ALA A 239 9.53 -8.35 -5.47
N THR A 240 8.52 -7.54 -5.13
CA THR A 240 7.27 -7.43 -5.90
C THR A 240 7.39 -6.15 -6.70
N VAL A 241 7.27 -6.24 -8.02
CA VAL A 241 7.32 -5.07 -8.91
C VAL A 241 5.89 -4.77 -9.35
N MET A 242 5.48 -3.50 -9.23
CA MET A 242 4.15 -3.05 -9.61
C MET A 242 4.24 -1.71 -10.34
N VAL A 243 3.47 -1.56 -11.41
CA VAL A 243 3.30 -0.27 -12.07
C VAL A 243 2.22 0.49 -11.30
N ASN A 244 2.50 1.73 -10.92
CA ASN A 244 1.52 2.61 -10.31
C ASN A 244 0.78 3.33 -11.43
N ARG A 245 -0.28 2.68 -11.92
CA ARG A 245 -1.26 3.31 -12.80
C ARG A 245 -2.59 3.32 -12.05
N VAL A 246 -3.10 4.52 -11.78
CA VAL A 246 -4.47 4.66 -11.31
C VAL A 246 -5.38 4.40 -12.51
N PRO A 247 -6.43 3.57 -12.37
CA PRO A 247 -7.42 3.36 -13.43
C PRO A 247 -8.15 4.66 -13.80
#